data_AF-G0NBN3-F1
#
_entry.id   AF-G0NBN3-F1
#
_cell.length_a   1.000
_cell.length_b   1.000
_cell.length_c   1.000
_cell.angle_alpha   90.00
_cell.angle_beta   90.00
_cell.angle_gamma   90.00
#
_symmetry.space_group_name_H-M   'P 1'
#
loop_
_entity.id
_entity.type
_entity.pdbx_description
1 polymer ?
#
loop_
_entity_poly.entity_id
_entity_poly.type
_entity_poly.pdbx_seq_one_letter_code
_entity_poly.pdbx_strand_id
1 'polypeptide(L)'
;MTTLTVGYWIFTFIGIISTAITTVMCVYIFKKYTFEQRTWKKLEYQLILLRVVFDGVNNFVSCIYFLSTIFTLQYPDIFPFTVSFAIGIFASNFLEMRSFLAAIIAIERVIASFIPLHFYGYRKRISNIPIIIFVVSTGLACDLVLFGICGMKLPLDPGCMSINCAIPPGYQTYTFTTRMFYSSINILFSGILCVKLLSMSLQRTCVPVDLRKPNLLSLTDGLSTLSFDLIPSLLSSYGIIDSKSLGPVVGVLRQIGRGVEAAVMVKLMKKTTTVQPSKTEE
;
A
#
# COMPACT_ATOMS: atom_id res chain seq x y z
N MET A 1 16.96 -30.09 -5.59
CA MET A 1 17.38 -28.69 -5.80
C MET A 1 16.59 -28.12 -6.95
N THR A 2 15.64 -27.21 -6.69
CA THR A 2 15.00 -26.42 -7.75
C THR A 2 16.02 -25.44 -8.30
N THR A 3 16.32 -25.51 -9.60
CA THR A 3 17.20 -24.56 -10.29
C THR A 3 16.53 -23.19 -10.30
N LEU A 4 16.99 -22.29 -9.42
CA LEU A 4 16.53 -20.90 -9.42
C LEU A 4 17.18 -20.15 -10.58
N THR A 5 16.34 -19.52 -11.40
CA THR A 5 16.77 -18.72 -12.54
C THR A 5 17.50 -17.47 -12.08
N VAL A 6 18.48 -16.97 -12.86
CA VAL A 6 19.20 -15.72 -12.56
C VAL A 6 18.25 -14.54 -12.31
N GLY A 7 17.10 -14.52 -12.99
CA GLY A 7 16.04 -13.53 -12.78
C GLY A 7 15.54 -13.47 -11.33
N TYR A 8 15.44 -14.60 -10.63
CA TYR A 8 15.00 -14.65 -9.23
C TYR A 8 15.89 -13.79 -8.32
N TRP A 9 17.22 -13.91 -8.48
CA TRP A 9 18.19 -13.14 -7.70
C TRP A 9 18.16 -11.65 -8.03
N ILE A 10 18.05 -11.32 -9.32
CA ILE A 10 17.94 -9.93 -9.78
C ILE A 10 16.69 -9.26 -9.17
N PHE A 11 15.52 -9.89 -9.31
CA PHE A 11 14.27 -9.32 -8.77
C PHE A 11 14.29 -9.22 -7.25
N THR A 12 14.86 -10.21 -6.55
CA THR A 12 14.98 -10.17 -5.08
C THR A 12 15.88 -9.01 -4.64
N PHE A 13 17.01 -8.78 -5.31
CA PHE A 13 17.92 -7.67 -5.00
C PHE A 13 17.28 -6.30 -5.27
N ILE A 14 16.58 -6.15 -6.40
CA ILE A 14 15.80 -4.94 -6.71
C ILE A 14 14.72 -4.72 -5.65
N GLY A 15 14.05 -5.79 -5.20
CA GLY A 15 13.06 -5.75 -4.13
C GLY A 15 13.63 -5.22 -2.81
N ILE A 16 14.81 -5.69 -2.42
CA ILE A 16 15.51 -5.22 -1.21
C ILE A 16 15.85 -3.73 -1.32
N ILE A 17 16.46 -3.30 -2.42
CA ILE A 17 16.81 -1.89 -2.62
C ILE A 17 15.55 -1.01 -2.61
N SER A 18 14.51 -1.41 -3.34
CA SER A 18 13.25 -0.67 -3.44
C SER A 18 12.55 -0.53 -2.08
N THR A 19 12.47 -1.62 -1.31
CA THR A 19 11.87 -1.60 0.03
C THR A 19 12.70 -0.79 1.03
N ALA A 20 14.04 -0.86 0.96
CA ALA A 20 14.92 -0.05 1.80
C ALA A 20 14.75 1.45 1.53
N ILE A 21 14.81 1.86 0.26
CA ILE A 21 14.61 3.26 -0.15
C ILE A 21 13.23 3.76 0.30
N THR A 22 12.19 2.97 0.05
CA THR A 22 10.81 3.35 0.40
C THR A 22 10.63 3.44 1.92
N THR A 23 11.25 2.54 2.69
CA THR A 23 11.25 2.60 4.16
C THR A 23 11.90 3.88 4.66
N VAL A 24 13.07 4.25 4.13
CA VAL A 24 13.77 5.50 4.49
C VAL A 24 12.90 6.71 4.16
N MET A 25 12.25 6.72 3.00
CA MET A 25 11.31 7.79 2.61
C MET A 25 10.10 7.86 3.57
N CYS A 26 9.49 6.74 3.92
CA CYS A 26 8.37 6.69 4.87
C CYS A 26 8.78 7.19 6.26
N VAL A 27 9.95 6.79 6.77
CA VAL A 27 10.49 7.27 8.06
C VAL A 27 10.76 8.78 7.99
N TYR A 28 11.33 9.26 6.89
CA TYR A 28 11.55 10.70 6.67
C TYR A 28 10.23 11.48 6.68
N ILE A 29 9.22 11.01 5.93
CA ILE A 29 7.88 11.63 5.90
C ILE A 29 7.29 11.63 7.31
N PHE A 30 7.36 10.50 8.01
CA PHE A 30 6.80 10.37 9.34
C PHE A 30 7.48 11.31 10.34
N LYS A 31 8.81 11.34 10.39
CA LYS A 31 9.56 12.22 11.31
C LYS A 31 9.29 13.70 11.00
N LYS A 32 9.41 14.10 9.74
CA LYS A 32 9.27 15.51 9.33
C LYS A 32 7.83 16.02 9.44
N TYR A 33 6.86 15.28 8.92
CA TYR A 33 5.49 15.80 8.82
C TYR A 33 4.61 15.47 10.03
N THR A 34 4.89 14.37 10.75
CA THR A 34 4.14 14.01 11.97
C THR A 34 4.68 14.75 13.19
N PHE A 35 5.99 14.69 13.43
CA PHE A 35 6.59 15.27 14.64
C PHE A 35 6.88 16.76 14.50
N GLU A 36 7.53 17.21 13.41
CA GLU A 36 7.92 18.63 13.29
C GLU A 36 6.74 19.52 12.91
N GLN A 37 5.92 19.12 11.93
CA GLN A 37 4.80 19.95 11.45
C GLN A 37 3.47 19.71 12.18
N ARG A 38 3.39 18.74 13.11
CA ARG A 38 2.15 18.34 13.83
C ARG A 38 0.92 18.20 12.93
N THR A 39 1.12 17.74 11.69
CA THR A 39 0.07 17.64 10.66
C THR A 39 -1.06 16.69 11.08
N TRP A 40 -0.78 15.77 12.02
CA TRP A 40 -1.73 14.82 12.57
C TRP A 40 -2.92 15.44 13.31
N LYS A 41 -2.84 16.73 13.71
CA LYS A 41 -3.99 17.46 14.27
C LYS A 41 -5.06 17.78 13.22
N LYS A 42 -4.71 17.78 11.92
CA LYS A 42 -5.66 18.03 10.84
C LYS A 42 -6.35 16.72 10.45
N LEU A 43 -7.66 16.65 10.67
CA LEU A 43 -8.48 15.46 10.42
C LEU A 43 -8.36 14.94 8.97
N GLU A 44 -8.20 15.85 7.99
CA GLU A 44 -8.05 15.51 6.57
C GLU A 44 -6.75 14.77 6.22
N TYR A 45 -5.71 14.94 7.05
CA TYR A 45 -4.40 14.33 6.85
C TYR A 45 -4.19 13.09 7.72
N GLN A 46 -5.04 12.82 8.71
CA GLN A 46 -4.89 11.69 9.62
C GLN A 46 -4.91 10.34 8.89
N LEU A 47 -5.88 10.12 7.98
CA LEU A 47 -5.97 8.87 7.21
C LEU A 47 -4.78 8.70 6.25
N ILE A 48 -4.31 9.81 5.65
CA ILE A 48 -3.13 9.82 4.78
C ILE A 48 -1.87 9.48 5.59
N LEU A 49 -1.75 9.99 6.82
CA LEU A 49 -0.62 9.73 7.69
C LEU A 49 -0.64 8.31 8.25
N LEU A 50 -1.81 7.80 8.60
CA LEU A 50 -2.01 6.40 8.98
C LEU A 50 -1.58 5.45 7.86
N ARG A 51 -1.94 5.79 6.62
CA ARG A 51 -1.46 5.06 5.44
C ARG A 51 0.07 5.03 5.36
N VAL A 52 0.75 6.15 5.59
CA VAL A 52 2.24 6.18 5.61
C VAL A 52 2.81 5.27 6.69
N VAL A 53 2.14 5.16 7.84
CA VAL A 53 2.55 4.24 8.91
C VAL A 53 2.44 2.79 8.44
N PHE A 54 1.29 2.40 7.86
CA PHE A 54 1.15 1.06 7.29
C PHE A 54 2.15 0.79 6.18
N ASP A 55 2.45 1.77 5.34
CA ASP A 55 3.47 1.67 4.30
C ASP A 55 4.86 1.47 4.89
N GLY A 56 5.23 2.25 5.91
CA GLY A 56 6.52 2.14 6.58
C GLY A 56 6.71 0.76 7.22
N VAL A 57 5.72 0.30 7.99
CA VAL A 57 5.75 -1.02 8.63
C VAL A 57 5.79 -2.12 7.58
N ASN A 58 4.96 -2.05 6.55
CA ASN A 58 4.91 -3.04 5.50
C ASN A 58 6.23 -3.16 4.74
N ASN A 59 6.84 -2.03 4.36
CA ASN A 59 8.12 -2.02 3.64
C ASN A 59 9.27 -2.52 4.52
N PHE A 60 9.28 -2.16 5.80
CA PHE A 60 10.28 -2.65 6.75
C PHE A 60 10.20 -4.18 6.91
N VAL A 61 9.00 -4.72 7.16
CA VAL A 61 8.79 -6.17 7.26
C VAL A 61 9.10 -6.86 5.93
N SER A 62 8.71 -6.27 4.79
CA SER A 62 9.00 -6.82 3.46
C SER A 62 10.50 -6.89 3.18
N CYS A 63 11.28 -5.92 3.65
CA CYS A 63 12.74 -5.95 3.55
C CYS A 63 13.32 -7.14 4.35
N ILE A 64 12.85 -7.32 5.59
CA ILE A 64 13.22 -8.48 6.42
C ILE A 64 12.81 -9.79 5.74
N TYR A 65 11.62 -9.85 5.12
CA TYR A 65 11.17 -11.01 4.36
C TYR A 65 12.12 -11.37 3.21
N PHE A 66 12.48 -10.40 2.37
CA PHE A 66 13.40 -10.66 1.25
C PHE A 66 14.78 -11.13 1.73
N LEU A 67 15.31 -10.54 2.81
CA LEU A 67 16.55 -10.98 3.43
C LEU A 67 16.43 -12.41 3.99
N SER A 68 15.36 -12.69 4.72
CA SER A 68 15.09 -14.01 5.31
C SER A 68 14.97 -15.10 4.25
N THR A 69 14.42 -14.78 3.08
CA THR A 69 14.31 -15.70 1.95
C THR A 69 15.69 -16.07 1.39
N ILE A 70 16.62 -15.11 1.30
CA ILE A 70 18.02 -15.38 0.91
C ILE A 70 18.68 -16.32 1.93
N PHE A 71 18.51 -16.06 3.23
CA PHE A 71 19.06 -16.92 4.28
C PHE A 71 18.47 -18.33 4.26
N THR A 72 17.16 -18.46 4.01
CA THR A 72 16.49 -19.77 3.88
C THR A 72 17.04 -20.57 2.70
N LEU A 73 17.39 -19.91 1.59
CA LEU A 73 17.95 -20.54 0.41
C LEU A 73 19.41 -20.98 0.60
N GLN A 74 20.21 -20.17 1.30
CA GLN A 74 21.64 -20.42 1.48
C GLN A 74 21.95 -21.31 2.69
N TYR A 75 21.13 -21.21 3.75
CA TYR A 75 21.33 -21.90 5.04
C TYR A 75 20.00 -22.48 5.56
N PRO A 76 19.41 -23.46 4.86
CA PRO A 76 18.11 -24.03 5.23
C PRO A 76 18.09 -24.69 6.62
N ASP A 77 19.25 -25.16 7.11
CA ASP A 77 19.37 -25.81 8.42
C ASP A 77 19.32 -24.80 9.59
N ILE A 78 19.68 -23.55 9.35
CA ILE A 78 19.73 -22.49 10.37
C ILE A 78 18.45 -21.65 10.34
N PHE A 79 17.91 -21.38 9.15
CA PHE A 79 16.74 -20.53 8.97
C PHE A 79 15.61 -21.29 8.27
N PRO A 80 14.66 -21.88 9.04
CA PRO A 80 13.60 -22.69 8.45
C PRO A 80 12.59 -21.80 7.71
N PHE A 81 12.05 -22.34 6.60
CA PHE A 81 11.09 -21.65 5.75
C PHE A 81 9.84 -21.16 6.51
N THR A 82 9.44 -21.83 7.59
CA THR A 82 8.34 -21.42 8.47
C THR A 82 8.52 -20.01 9.04
N VAL A 83 9.75 -19.59 9.34
CA VAL A 83 10.03 -18.24 9.87
C VAL A 83 9.86 -17.19 8.77
N SER A 84 10.46 -17.43 7.60
CA SER A 84 10.30 -16.57 6.42
C SER A 84 8.84 -16.47 6.00
N PHE A 85 8.10 -17.58 6.08
CA PHE A 85 6.68 -17.64 5.81
C PHE A 85 5.87 -16.77 6.79
N ALA A 86 6.12 -16.86 8.10
CA ALA A 86 5.44 -16.04 9.11
C ALA A 86 5.69 -14.53 8.89
N ILE A 87 6.92 -14.14 8.57
CA ILE A 87 7.27 -12.73 8.23
C ILE A 87 6.50 -12.30 6.97
N GLY A 88 6.41 -13.18 5.98
CA GLY A 88 5.64 -12.95 4.75
C GLY A 88 4.15 -12.74 4.99
N ILE A 89 3.52 -13.57 5.84
CA ILE A 89 2.10 -13.40 6.22
C ILE A 89 1.89 -12.09 6.96
N PHE A 90 2.76 -11.75 7.91
CA PHE A 90 2.69 -10.48 8.62
C PHE A 90 2.78 -9.29 7.65
N ALA A 91 3.69 -9.34 6.67
CA ALA A 91 3.74 -8.34 5.61
C ALA A 91 2.45 -8.31 4.77
N SER A 92 1.85 -9.46 4.43
CA SER A 92 0.59 -9.46 3.66
C SER A 92 -0.56 -8.77 4.39
N ASN A 93 -0.68 -8.93 5.71
CA ASN A 93 -1.77 -8.34 6.49
C ASN A 93 -1.73 -6.80 6.47
N PHE A 94 -0.55 -6.21 6.66
CA PHE A 94 -0.39 -4.76 6.56
C PHE A 94 -0.65 -4.23 5.15
N LEU A 95 -0.36 -5.04 4.13
CA LEU A 95 -0.66 -4.67 2.75
C LEU A 95 -2.17 -4.66 2.50
N GLU A 96 -2.92 -5.63 3.03
CA GLU A 96 -4.38 -5.64 2.97
C GLU A 96 -4.99 -4.43 3.70
N MET A 97 -4.55 -4.16 4.93
CA MET A 97 -4.99 -2.98 5.69
C MET A 97 -4.78 -1.67 4.88
N ARG A 98 -3.59 -1.50 4.31
CA ARG A 98 -3.25 -0.35 3.46
C ARG A 98 -4.19 -0.24 2.25
N SER A 99 -4.44 -1.34 1.56
CA SER A 99 -5.24 -1.36 0.34
C SER A 99 -6.69 -0.94 0.58
N PHE A 100 -7.31 -1.42 1.65
CA PHE A 100 -8.64 -0.96 2.07
C PHE A 100 -8.64 0.51 2.47
N LEU A 101 -7.63 0.96 3.22
CA LEU A 101 -7.50 2.36 3.60
C LEU A 101 -7.37 3.28 2.37
N ALA A 102 -6.63 2.87 1.34
CA ALA A 102 -6.51 3.59 0.09
C ALA A 102 -7.86 3.74 -0.63
N ALA A 103 -8.64 2.66 -0.73
CA ALA A 103 -9.97 2.70 -1.32
C ALA A 103 -10.92 3.64 -0.56
N ILE A 104 -10.89 3.62 0.78
CA ILE A 104 -11.69 4.52 1.62
C ILE A 104 -11.28 5.98 1.40
N ILE A 105 -9.97 6.27 1.34
CA ILE A 105 -9.47 7.61 1.05
C ILE A 105 -9.98 8.08 -0.32
N ALA A 106 -9.94 7.24 -1.36
CA ALA A 106 -10.41 7.61 -2.69
C ALA A 106 -11.90 7.97 -2.71
N ILE A 107 -12.75 7.17 -2.05
CA ILE A 107 -14.19 7.44 -1.89
C ILE A 107 -14.39 8.80 -1.20
N GLU A 108 -13.67 9.02 -0.10
CA GLU A 108 -13.78 10.25 0.68
C GLU A 108 -13.38 11.49 -0.14
N ARG A 109 -12.35 11.39 -0.99
CA ARG A 109 -11.93 12.50 -1.86
C ARG A 109 -12.94 12.81 -2.96
N VAL A 110 -13.62 11.80 -3.48
CA VAL A 110 -14.73 12.01 -4.41
C VAL A 110 -15.87 12.76 -3.70
N ILE A 111 -16.32 12.29 -2.53
CA ILE A 111 -17.39 12.97 -1.77
C ILE A 111 -17.01 14.43 -1.46
N ALA A 112 -15.78 14.67 -1.01
CA ALA A 112 -15.27 16.01 -0.72
C ALA A 112 -15.25 16.93 -1.95
N SER A 113 -15.02 16.38 -3.14
CA SER A 113 -14.93 17.14 -4.39
C SER A 113 -16.29 17.41 -5.03
N PHE A 114 -17.28 16.56 -4.80
CA PHE A 114 -18.64 16.75 -5.32
C PHE A 114 -19.51 17.61 -4.39
N ILE A 115 -19.37 17.44 -3.07
CA ILE A 115 -20.23 18.11 -2.08
C ILE A 115 -19.38 18.70 -0.93
N PRO A 116 -18.56 19.74 -1.19
CA PRO A 116 -17.57 20.23 -0.23
C PRO A 116 -18.18 20.81 1.06
N LEU A 117 -19.31 21.53 0.96
CA LEU A 117 -19.95 22.17 2.12
C LEU A 117 -20.52 21.15 3.11
N HIS A 118 -21.25 20.15 2.61
CA HIS A 118 -21.81 19.10 3.44
C HIS A 118 -20.71 18.22 4.04
N PHE A 119 -19.69 17.92 3.23
CA PHE A 119 -18.54 17.15 3.67
C PHE A 119 -17.78 17.83 4.81
N TYR A 120 -17.54 19.14 4.74
CA TYR A 120 -16.85 19.87 5.80
C TYR A 120 -17.62 19.88 7.13
N GLY A 121 -18.95 20.03 7.07
CA GLY A 121 -19.83 19.95 8.24
C GLY A 121 -19.87 18.54 8.87
N TYR A 122 -20.03 17.51 8.04
CA TYR A 122 -20.03 16.11 8.45
C TYR A 122 -18.69 15.70 9.08
N ARG A 123 -17.59 16.05 8.43
CA ARG A 123 -16.24 15.64 8.83
C ARG A 123 -15.81 16.26 10.15
N LYS A 124 -16.25 17.47 10.51
CA LYS A 124 -16.02 18.03 11.85
C LYS A 124 -16.65 17.21 12.98
N ARG A 125 -17.73 16.46 12.68
CA ARG A 125 -18.51 15.72 13.68
C ARG A 125 -18.07 14.26 13.84
N ILE A 126 -17.42 13.69 12.82
CA ILE A 126 -17.13 12.26 12.77
C ILE A 126 -15.64 11.98 13.00
N SER A 127 -15.40 11.10 13.96
CA SER A 127 -14.07 10.59 14.27
C SER A 127 -13.60 9.59 13.22
N ASN A 128 -12.29 9.50 13.01
CA ASN A 128 -11.67 8.49 12.17
C ASN A 128 -11.60 7.10 12.83
N ILE A 129 -11.94 6.98 14.13
CA ILE A 129 -11.91 5.73 14.89
C ILE A 129 -12.64 4.56 14.20
N PRO A 130 -13.90 4.68 13.75
CA PRO A 130 -14.59 3.56 13.07
C PRO A 130 -13.88 3.09 11.80
N ILE A 131 -13.30 4.03 11.04
CA ILE A 131 -12.51 3.69 9.84
C ILE A 131 -11.26 2.89 10.23
N ILE A 132 -10.58 3.30 11.30
CA ILE A 132 -9.39 2.61 11.80
C ILE A 132 -9.75 1.19 12.27
N ILE A 133 -10.84 1.04 13.03
CA ILE A 133 -11.32 -0.26 13.51
C ILE A 133 -11.63 -1.19 12.33
N PHE A 134 -12.33 -0.67 11.31
CA PHE A 134 -12.62 -1.44 10.11
C PHE A 134 -11.35 -1.87 9.37
N VAL A 135 -10.38 -0.97 9.20
CA VAL A 135 -9.13 -1.30 8.50
C VAL A 135 -8.30 -2.33 9.29
N VAL A 136 -8.25 -2.23 10.61
CA VAL A 136 -7.54 -3.22 11.43
C VAL A 136 -8.24 -4.58 11.37
N SER A 137 -9.58 -4.60 11.35
CA SER A 137 -10.33 -5.85 11.26
C SER A 137 -10.14 -6.56 9.92
N THR A 138 -9.94 -5.84 8.81
CA THR A 138 -9.64 -6.50 7.52
C THR A 138 -8.30 -7.23 7.54
N GLY A 139 -7.27 -6.67 8.18
CA GLY A 139 -5.99 -7.37 8.30
C GLY A 139 -6.04 -8.58 9.24
N LEU A 140 -6.85 -8.53 10.32
CA LEU A 140 -7.09 -9.69 11.17
C LEU A 140 -7.93 -10.78 10.47
N ALA A 141 -8.84 -10.37 9.58
CA ALA A 141 -9.63 -11.31 8.79
C ALA A 141 -8.76 -12.19 7.89
N CYS A 142 -7.61 -11.69 7.40
CA CYS A 142 -6.66 -12.48 6.64
C CYS A 142 -6.18 -13.72 7.41
N ASP A 143 -5.76 -13.54 8.67
CA ASP A 143 -5.28 -14.64 9.51
C ASP A 143 -6.42 -15.60 9.88
N LEU A 144 -7.62 -15.07 10.16
CA LEU A 144 -8.81 -15.87 10.44
C LEU A 144 -9.21 -16.75 9.23
N VAL A 145 -9.16 -16.19 8.02
CA VAL A 145 -9.44 -16.95 6.80
C VAL A 145 -8.35 -17.99 6.56
N LEU A 146 -7.07 -17.62 6.76
CA LEU A 146 -5.93 -18.49 6.53
C LEU A 146 -5.94 -19.75 7.42
N PHE A 147 -6.03 -19.55 8.72
CA PHE A 147 -5.95 -20.63 9.72
C PHE A 147 -7.31 -21.23 10.06
N GLY A 148 -8.37 -20.43 10.09
CA GLY A 148 -9.70 -20.87 10.49
C GLY A 148 -10.51 -21.48 9.35
N ILE A 149 -10.68 -20.75 8.24
CA ILE A 149 -11.57 -21.16 7.14
C ILE A 149 -10.85 -22.10 6.17
N CYS A 150 -9.68 -21.70 5.71
CA CYS A 150 -8.89 -22.47 4.74
C CYS A 150 -8.05 -23.58 5.39
N GLY A 151 -8.05 -23.65 6.73
CA GLY A 151 -7.51 -24.78 7.48
C GLY A 151 -6.02 -25.03 7.26
N MET A 152 -5.21 -23.98 7.10
CA MET A 152 -3.76 -24.13 7.02
C MET A 152 -3.21 -24.81 8.27
N LYS A 153 -2.41 -25.87 8.08
CA LYS A 153 -1.72 -26.56 9.16
C LYS A 153 -0.22 -26.27 9.11
N LEU A 154 0.39 -26.12 10.28
CA LEU A 154 1.84 -26.09 10.48
C LEU A 154 2.25 -27.44 11.08
N PRO A 155 3.36 -28.08 10.66
CA PRO A 155 4.42 -27.59 9.75
C PRO A 155 4.06 -27.63 8.26
N LEU A 156 4.75 -26.81 7.47
CA LEU A 156 4.57 -26.68 6.02
C LEU A 156 5.12 -27.91 5.28
N ASP A 157 4.52 -28.27 4.15
CA ASP A 157 4.95 -29.42 3.34
C ASP A 157 6.40 -29.27 2.83
N PRO A 158 7.23 -30.33 2.96
CA PRO A 158 8.62 -30.29 2.55
C PRO A 158 8.76 -30.12 1.02
N GLY A 159 9.60 -29.18 0.59
CA GLY A 159 9.86 -28.88 -0.82
C GLY A 159 9.25 -27.55 -1.31
N CYS A 160 8.50 -26.85 -0.47
CA CYS A 160 7.94 -25.55 -0.79
C CYS A 160 8.86 -24.39 -0.41
N MET A 161 9.34 -23.62 -1.39
CA MET A 161 10.26 -22.48 -1.18
C MET A 161 9.63 -21.12 -1.48
N SER A 162 8.31 -21.05 -1.69
CA SER A 162 7.60 -19.79 -1.97
C SER A 162 6.26 -19.71 -1.23
N ILE A 163 5.88 -18.50 -0.79
CA ILE A 163 4.61 -18.26 -0.09
C ILE A 163 3.42 -18.77 -0.90
N ASN A 164 3.42 -18.55 -2.23
CA ASN A 164 2.33 -18.97 -3.10
C ASN A 164 2.15 -20.49 -3.16
N CYS A 165 3.22 -21.26 -2.92
CA CYS A 165 3.13 -22.72 -2.85
C CYS A 165 2.66 -23.19 -1.46
N ALA A 166 2.95 -22.42 -0.41
CA ALA A 166 2.68 -22.78 0.98
C ALA A 166 1.23 -22.49 1.41
N ILE A 167 0.59 -21.51 0.78
CA ILE A 167 -0.78 -21.12 1.08
C ILE A 167 -1.80 -22.05 0.41
N PRO A 168 -2.89 -22.43 1.11
CA PRO A 168 -3.93 -23.26 0.55
C PRO A 168 -4.67 -22.53 -0.59
N PRO A 169 -5.22 -23.27 -1.57
CA PRO A 169 -5.90 -22.68 -2.73
C PRO A 169 -7.09 -21.79 -2.32
N GLY A 170 -7.81 -22.14 -1.25
CA GLY A 170 -8.90 -21.30 -0.73
C GLY A 170 -8.45 -19.89 -0.33
N TYR A 171 -7.26 -19.77 0.27
CA TYR A 171 -6.70 -18.47 0.65
C TYR A 171 -6.17 -17.70 -0.55
N GLN A 172 -5.65 -18.40 -1.56
CA GLN A 172 -5.27 -17.78 -2.84
C GLN A 172 -6.47 -17.13 -3.52
N THR A 173 -7.60 -17.83 -3.59
CA THR A 173 -8.85 -17.28 -4.14
C THR A 173 -9.32 -16.10 -3.33
N TYR A 174 -9.34 -16.20 -1.99
CA TYR A 174 -9.72 -15.08 -1.11
C TYR A 174 -8.86 -13.84 -1.35
N THR A 175 -7.54 -13.99 -1.34
CA THR A 175 -6.59 -12.88 -1.53
C THR A 175 -6.73 -12.27 -2.93
N PHE A 176 -6.97 -13.10 -3.95
CA PHE A 176 -7.20 -12.61 -5.30
C PHE A 176 -8.51 -11.80 -5.42
N THR A 177 -9.60 -12.31 -4.85
CA THR A 177 -10.92 -11.66 -4.89
C THR A 177 -10.92 -10.33 -4.12
N THR A 178 -10.38 -10.32 -2.91
CA THR A 178 -10.25 -9.09 -2.10
C THR A 178 -9.37 -8.06 -2.80
N ARG A 179 -8.25 -8.50 -3.39
CA ARG A 179 -7.37 -7.67 -4.23
C ARG A 179 -8.08 -7.01 -5.39
N MET A 180 -8.86 -7.77 -6.15
CA MET A 180 -9.66 -7.22 -7.24
C MET A 180 -10.67 -6.20 -6.71
N PHE A 181 -11.36 -6.53 -5.62
CA PHE A 181 -12.38 -5.66 -5.04
C PHE A 181 -11.83 -4.28 -4.64
N TYR A 182 -10.80 -4.21 -3.80
CA TYR A 182 -10.27 -2.91 -3.36
C TYR A 182 -9.59 -2.15 -4.52
N SER A 183 -8.94 -2.85 -5.45
CA SER A 183 -8.21 -2.21 -6.56
C SER A 183 -9.21 -1.58 -7.54
N SER A 184 -10.28 -2.29 -7.86
CA SER A 184 -11.36 -1.78 -8.72
C SER A 184 -12.03 -0.56 -8.11
N ILE A 185 -12.32 -0.58 -6.80
CA ILE A 185 -12.87 0.58 -6.10
C ILE A 185 -11.88 1.75 -6.18
N ASN A 186 -10.61 1.55 -5.83
CA ASN A 186 -9.62 2.62 -5.84
C ASN A 186 -9.48 3.26 -7.23
N ILE A 187 -9.42 2.44 -8.29
CA ILE A 187 -9.31 2.90 -9.68
C ILE A 187 -10.58 3.63 -10.12
N LEU A 188 -11.76 3.09 -9.81
CA LEU A 188 -13.05 3.71 -10.16
C LEU A 188 -13.18 5.10 -9.55
N PHE A 189 -12.98 5.23 -8.24
CA PHE A 189 -13.11 6.52 -7.55
C PHE A 189 -11.99 7.50 -7.94
N SER A 190 -10.77 7.01 -8.16
CA SER A 190 -9.68 7.86 -8.69
C SER A 190 -9.98 8.34 -10.12
N GLY A 191 -10.62 7.52 -10.96
CA GLY A 191 -11.08 7.89 -12.29
C GLY A 191 -12.18 8.96 -12.25
N ILE A 192 -13.19 8.79 -11.38
CA ILE A 192 -14.25 9.77 -11.15
C ILE A 192 -13.64 11.11 -10.69
N LEU A 193 -12.68 11.07 -9.75
CA LEU A 193 -11.97 12.26 -9.29
C LEU A 193 -11.20 12.94 -10.44
N CYS A 194 -10.52 12.16 -11.28
CA CYS A 194 -9.81 12.67 -12.45
C CYS A 194 -10.75 13.41 -13.41
N VAL A 195 -11.87 12.80 -13.79
CA VAL A 195 -12.87 13.42 -14.67
C VAL A 195 -13.42 14.70 -14.07
N LYS A 196 -13.71 14.72 -12.77
CA LYS A 196 -14.21 15.93 -12.09
C LYS A 196 -13.18 17.05 -12.11
N LEU A 197 -11.91 16.74 -11.84
CA LEU A 197 -10.82 17.72 -11.87
C LEU A 197 -10.59 18.27 -13.28
N LEU A 198 -10.68 17.42 -14.32
CA LEU A 198 -10.60 17.84 -15.72
C LEU A 198 -11.77 18.76 -16.11
N SER A 199 -12.99 18.40 -15.70
CA SER A 199 -14.19 19.23 -15.91
C SER A 199 -14.04 20.60 -15.26
N MET A 200 -13.56 20.66 -14.01
CA MET A 200 -13.29 21.92 -13.31
C MET A 200 -12.18 22.75 -13.97
N SER A 201 -11.13 22.09 -14.47
CA SER A 201 -10.06 22.72 -15.23
C SER A 201 -10.56 23.33 -16.53
N LEU A 202 -11.45 22.62 -17.24
CA LEU A 202 -12.07 23.10 -18.48
C LEU A 202 -12.98 24.31 -18.22
N GLN A 203 -13.68 24.31 -17.09
CA GLN A 203 -14.51 25.41 -16.62
C GLN A 203 -13.71 26.58 -15.99
N ARG A 204 -12.36 26.53 -16.00
CA ARG A 204 -11.46 27.52 -15.40
C ARG A 204 -11.79 27.88 -13.94
N THR A 205 -12.33 26.92 -13.19
CA THR A 205 -12.63 27.12 -11.77
C THR A 205 -11.38 26.93 -10.93
N CYS A 206 -11.06 27.88 -10.06
CA CYS A 206 -9.91 27.77 -9.16
C CYS A 206 -10.18 26.74 -8.08
N VAL A 207 -9.47 25.61 -8.10
CA VAL A 207 -9.53 24.61 -7.02
C VAL A 207 -8.71 25.10 -5.84
N PRO A 208 -9.29 25.20 -4.62
CA PRO A 208 -8.55 25.61 -3.44
C PRO A 208 -7.35 24.69 -3.17
N VAL A 209 -6.24 25.29 -2.75
CA VAL A 209 -4.93 24.60 -2.60
C VAL A 209 -4.99 23.44 -1.60
N ASP A 210 -5.84 23.56 -0.57
CA ASP A 210 -6.02 22.56 0.49
C ASP A 210 -6.68 21.27 -0.02
N LEU A 211 -7.55 21.36 -1.03
CA LEU A 211 -8.18 20.19 -1.67
C LEU A 211 -7.31 19.61 -2.81
N ARG A 212 -6.47 20.44 -3.44
CA ARG A 212 -5.64 20.02 -4.59
C ARG A 212 -4.58 18.97 -4.23
N LYS A 213 -3.88 19.13 -3.10
CA LYS A 213 -2.78 18.20 -2.74
C LYS A 213 -3.29 16.80 -2.38
N PRO A 214 -4.32 16.65 -1.51
CA PRO A 214 -4.88 15.33 -1.19
C PRO A 214 -5.51 14.66 -2.41
N ASN A 215 -6.13 15.43 -3.31
CA ASN A 215 -6.70 14.89 -4.54
C ASN A 215 -5.63 14.37 -5.50
N LEU A 216 -4.50 15.07 -5.64
CA LEU A 216 -3.39 14.60 -6.47
C LEU A 216 -2.71 13.37 -5.89
N LEU A 217 -2.60 13.28 -4.55
CA LEU A 217 -2.12 12.09 -3.86
C LEU A 217 -3.03 10.88 -4.15
N SER A 218 -4.35 11.06 -4.02
CA SER A 218 -5.31 10.00 -4.34
C SER A 218 -5.26 9.57 -5.81
N LEU A 219 -5.08 10.52 -6.74
CA LEU A 219 -4.97 10.21 -8.16
C LEU A 219 -3.69 9.42 -8.50
N THR A 220 -2.58 9.80 -7.87
CA THR A 220 -1.28 9.12 -8.03
C THR A 220 -1.36 7.70 -7.50
N ASP A 221 -2.07 7.51 -6.38
CA ASP A 221 -2.32 6.19 -5.80
C ASP A 221 -3.18 5.30 -6.73
N GLY A 222 -4.27 5.83 -7.28
CA GLY A 222 -5.09 5.09 -8.25
C GLY A 222 -4.29 4.70 -9.50
N LEU A 223 -3.44 5.61 -10.00
CA LEU A 223 -2.57 5.35 -11.14
C LEU A 223 -1.50 4.29 -10.83
N SER A 224 -0.86 4.39 -9.66
CA SER A 224 0.12 3.41 -9.19
C SER A 224 -0.51 2.03 -8.99
N THR A 225 -1.71 1.97 -8.39
CA THR A 225 -2.48 0.74 -8.23
C THR A 225 -2.82 0.12 -9.60
N LEU A 226 -3.21 0.93 -10.58
CA LEU A 226 -3.49 0.44 -11.93
C LEU A 226 -2.22 -0.13 -12.59
N SER A 227 -1.13 0.66 -12.63
CA SER A 227 0.09 0.33 -13.39
C SER A 227 0.96 -0.73 -12.72
N PHE A 228 1.10 -0.70 -11.40
CA PHE A 228 2.06 -1.54 -10.66
C PHE A 228 1.43 -2.66 -9.86
N ASP A 229 0.10 -2.67 -9.71
CA ASP A 229 -0.62 -3.72 -8.98
C ASP A 229 -1.57 -4.51 -9.90
N LEU A 230 -2.63 -3.88 -10.41
CA LEU A 230 -3.69 -4.58 -11.13
C LEU A 230 -3.20 -5.19 -12.45
N ILE A 231 -2.53 -4.39 -13.29
CA ILE A 231 -2.02 -4.86 -14.59
C ILE A 231 -1.05 -6.05 -14.40
N PRO A 232 0.03 -5.96 -13.59
CA PRO A 232 0.93 -7.09 -13.36
C PRO A 232 0.23 -8.34 -12.81
N SER A 233 -0.80 -8.17 -11.99
CA SER A 233 -1.58 -9.29 -11.43
C SER A 233 -2.38 -10.02 -12.48
N LEU A 234 -3.05 -9.28 -13.35
CA LEU A 234 -3.82 -9.85 -14.45
C LEU A 234 -2.89 -10.58 -15.42
N LEU A 235 -1.76 -9.98 -15.80
CA LEU A 235 -0.77 -10.65 -16.65
C LEU A 235 -0.25 -11.95 -16.02
N SER A 236 0.01 -11.97 -14.72
CA SER A 236 0.39 -13.21 -14.02
C SER A 236 -0.75 -14.23 -13.98
N SER A 237 -2.01 -13.81 -13.83
CA SER A 237 -3.16 -14.70 -13.78
C SER A 237 -3.49 -15.33 -15.13
N TYR A 238 -3.23 -14.63 -16.24
CA TYR A 238 -3.36 -15.16 -17.59
C TYR A 238 -2.18 -16.04 -18.03
N GLY A 239 -1.20 -16.29 -17.16
CA GLY A 239 -0.06 -17.16 -17.44
C GLY A 239 0.99 -16.55 -18.38
N ILE A 240 0.93 -15.24 -18.65
CA ILE A 240 1.91 -14.54 -19.49
C ILE A 240 3.24 -14.36 -18.76
N ILE A 241 3.18 -14.22 -17.43
CA ILE A 241 4.36 -14.13 -16.56
C ILE A 241 4.40 -15.36 -15.66
N ASP A 242 5.41 -16.22 -15.86
CA ASP A 242 5.62 -17.36 -14.98
C ASP A 242 6.24 -16.94 -13.64
N SER A 243 5.35 -16.58 -12.71
CA SER A 243 5.68 -16.18 -11.34
C SER A 243 6.40 -17.27 -10.54
N LYS A 244 6.41 -18.53 -11.00
CA LYS A 244 7.16 -19.62 -10.35
C LYS A 244 8.65 -19.60 -10.75
N SER A 245 8.98 -19.17 -11.97
CA SER A 245 10.35 -19.17 -12.51
C SER A 245 11.07 -17.82 -12.34
N LEU A 246 10.34 -16.70 -12.43
CA LEU A 246 10.90 -15.35 -12.35
C LEU A 246 10.99 -14.79 -10.92
N GLY A 247 10.43 -15.49 -9.94
CA GLY A 247 10.39 -15.05 -8.55
C GLY A 247 9.28 -14.05 -8.25
N PRO A 248 9.39 -13.25 -7.17
CA PRO A 248 8.32 -12.38 -6.69
C PRO A 248 8.16 -11.09 -7.52
N VAL A 249 8.11 -11.19 -8.85
CA VAL A 249 8.06 -10.05 -9.79
C VAL A 249 6.91 -9.09 -9.48
N VAL A 250 5.70 -9.62 -9.24
CA VAL A 250 4.52 -8.82 -8.87
C VAL A 250 4.74 -8.09 -7.54
N GLY A 251 5.45 -8.71 -6.59
CA GLY A 251 5.84 -8.08 -5.35
C GLY A 251 6.80 -6.91 -5.58
N VAL A 252 7.84 -7.10 -6.40
CA VAL A 252 8.84 -6.07 -6.69
C VAL A 252 8.24 -4.87 -7.42
N LEU A 253 7.38 -5.11 -8.43
CA LEU A 253 6.68 -4.04 -9.15
C LEU A 253 5.81 -3.20 -8.22
N ARG A 254 5.08 -3.85 -7.30
CA ARG A 254 4.33 -3.15 -6.26
C ARG A 254 5.23 -2.27 -5.39
N GLN A 255 6.40 -2.76 -4.96
CA GLN A 255 7.32 -1.94 -4.16
C GLN A 255 7.83 -0.72 -4.93
N ILE A 256 8.10 -0.86 -6.23
CA ILE A 256 8.47 0.28 -7.08
C ILE A 256 7.34 1.32 -7.13
N GLY A 257 6.09 0.89 -7.36
CA GLY A 257 4.93 1.78 -7.36
C GLY A 257 4.79 2.56 -6.05
N ARG A 258 5.02 1.90 -4.92
CA ARG A 258 5.02 2.54 -3.60
C ARG A 258 6.15 3.54 -3.40
N GLY A 259 7.33 3.24 -3.94
CA GLY A 259 8.45 4.20 -3.97
C GLY A 259 8.08 5.47 -4.73
N VAL A 260 7.38 5.34 -5.87
CA VAL A 260 6.88 6.49 -6.66
C VAL A 260 5.87 7.31 -5.85
N GLU A 261 4.92 6.66 -5.18
CA GLU A 261 3.94 7.34 -4.32
C GLU A 261 4.61 8.10 -3.18
N ALA A 262 5.56 7.46 -2.48
CA ALA A 262 6.32 8.08 -1.39
C ALA A 262 7.09 9.31 -1.89
N ALA A 263 7.74 9.22 -3.06
CA ALA A 263 8.46 10.35 -3.67
C ALA A 263 7.51 11.51 -4.03
N VAL A 264 6.34 11.21 -4.61
CA VAL A 264 5.31 12.22 -4.91
C VAL A 264 4.81 12.87 -3.62
N MET A 265 4.61 12.10 -2.55
CA MET A 265 4.20 12.62 -1.25
C MET A 265 5.22 13.56 -0.64
N VAL A 266 6.51 13.21 -0.66
CA VAL A 266 7.60 14.10 -0.23
C VAL A 266 7.57 15.42 -1.01
N LYS A 267 7.44 15.36 -2.35
CA LYS A 267 7.43 16.54 -3.21
C LYS A 267 6.24 17.45 -2.94
N LEU A 268 5.04 16.87 -2.78
CA LEU A 268 3.82 17.63 -2.53
C LEU A 268 3.79 18.26 -1.14
N MET A 269 4.31 17.56 -0.14
CA MET A 269 4.35 18.08 1.22
C MET A 269 5.46 19.13 1.42
N LYS A 270 6.61 19.00 0.74
CA LYS A 270 7.73 19.97 0.82
C LYS A 270 7.31 21.37 0.39
N LYS A 271 6.44 21.48 -0.62
CA LYS A 271 5.88 22.75 -1.12
C LYS A 271 5.06 23.53 -0.08
N THR A 272 4.72 22.93 1.05
CA THR A 272 4.03 23.59 2.18
C THR A 272 4.99 24.33 3.13
N THR A 273 6.31 24.08 3.03
CA THR A 273 7.32 24.62 3.97
C THR A 273 7.86 26.00 3.55
N THR A 274 7.29 26.64 2.54
CA THR A 274 7.47 28.09 2.35
C THR A 274 6.51 28.81 3.29
N VAL A 275 7.03 29.04 4.50
CA VAL A 275 6.59 29.96 5.57
C VAL A 275 5.53 30.97 5.08
N GLN A 276 4.31 30.89 5.62
CA GLN A 276 3.45 32.08 5.69
C GLN A 276 4.20 33.12 6.53
N PRO A 277 4.43 34.36 6.05
CA PRO A 277 5.01 35.39 6.88
C PRO A 277 4.03 35.65 8.03
N SER A 278 4.56 35.67 9.25
CA SER A 278 3.86 36.13 10.43
C SER A 278 3.24 37.50 10.12
N LYS A 279 1.91 37.56 10.11
CA LYS A 279 1.23 38.84 10.30
C LYS A 279 1.55 39.26 11.73
N THR A 280 2.45 40.23 11.83
CA THR A 280 2.59 41.11 12.98
C THR A 280 1.22 41.74 13.25
N GLU A 281 0.67 41.50 14.44
CA GLU A 281 -0.40 42.34 14.99
C GLU A 281 0.22 43.23 16.06
N GLU A 282 -0.31 44.44 16.08
CA GLU A 282 0.16 45.72 16.62
C GLU A 282 0.28 45.78 18.14
#